data_AF-A0A7S0DA05-F1
#
_entry.id   AF-A0A7S0DA05-F1
#
_cell.length_a   1.000
_cell.length_b   1.000
_cell.length_c   1.000
_cell.angle_alpha   90.00
_cell.angle_beta   90.00
_cell.angle_gamma   90.00
#
_symmetry.space_group_name_H-M   'P 1'
#
loop_
_entity.id
_entity.type
_entity.pdbx_description
1 polymer ?
#
loop_
_entity_poly.entity_id
_entity_poly.type
_entity_poly.pdbx_seq_one_letter_code
_entity_poly.pdbx_strand_id
1 'polypeptide(L)'
;LADGGGGASRGDGDGEDSDDDRFDDLPEDDAAMDAEEAEGAMGAGVRRFFLTVLAGVVGATPTMQSASVMALARLLYEFSAALVSTVPELLPAVYALLETGDREVVKACLGFAKVVAVRLPQAELAARLPELVPAVLKPCDDDDGFARFKSKTRVVMERLVKRCGWKAVEDATPALHAKLLQHMRREETRSERRRKASVAGSEFGGGKARTEAGRSARTGRRSAWNDQDVFSGDDDDEPRGLARGARSAAGGKGAYSIA
;
A
#
# COMPACT_ATOMS: atom_id res chain seq x y z
N LEU A 1 43.95 10.63 -91.88
CA LEU A 1 45.32 11.17 -91.88
C LEU A 1 45.91 10.85 -90.52
N ALA A 2 47.00 10.09 -90.54
CA ALA A 2 47.71 9.56 -89.38
C ALA A 2 48.69 10.59 -88.82
N ASP A 3 48.91 10.56 -87.50
CA ASP A 3 50.19 10.67 -86.77
C ASP A 3 49.85 10.72 -85.27
N GLY A 4 50.56 10.14 -84.29
CA GLY A 4 51.95 9.73 -84.25
C GLY A 4 52.74 10.60 -83.26
N GLY A 5 52.94 10.10 -82.03
CA GLY A 5 54.16 10.34 -81.26
C GLY A 5 54.22 11.47 -80.22
N GLY A 6 54.79 11.13 -79.06
CA GLY A 6 55.80 11.97 -78.40
C GLY A 6 55.42 12.54 -77.04
N GLY A 7 55.99 11.99 -75.97
CA GLY A 7 55.72 12.39 -74.58
C GLY A 7 56.51 13.60 -74.07
N ALA A 8 56.19 14.02 -72.83
CA ALA A 8 57.15 14.49 -71.82
C ALA A 8 56.45 14.73 -70.48
N SER A 9 57.17 14.38 -69.42
CA SER A 9 56.83 14.37 -68.01
C SER A 9 56.92 15.76 -67.34
N ARG A 10 56.10 15.95 -66.29
CA ARG A 10 56.25 16.73 -65.03
C ARG A 10 54.88 17.31 -64.65
N GLY A 11 54.32 17.17 -63.46
CA GLY A 11 54.76 16.71 -62.14
C GLY A 11 53.78 17.34 -61.12
N ASP A 12 53.43 16.58 -60.07
CA ASP A 12 52.84 16.98 -58.77
C ASP A 12 51.52 17.80 -58.79
N GLY A 13 50.44 17.48 -58.10
CA GLY A 13 50.15 16.60 -56.95
C GLY A 13 48.83 17.10 -56.32
N ASP A 14 48.14 16.21 -55.58
CA ASP A 14 46.96 16.40 -54.72
C ASP A 14 45.62 16.59 -55.46
N GLY A 15 44.75 15.56 -55.59
CA GLY A 15 43.88 14.95 -54.57
C GLY A 15 42.43 15.36 -54.93
N GLU A 16 41.40 14.52 -55.08
CA GLU A 16 41.00 13.30 -54.38
C GLU A 16 40.14 12.40 -55.31
N ASP A 17 40.34 11.09 -55.18
CA ASP A 17 39.50 9.99 -55.66
C ASP A 17 38.19 9.91 -54.84
N SER A 18 37.04 9.85 -55.50
CA SER A 18 36.23 8.64 -55.75
C SER A 18 35.37 8.16 -54.57
N ASP A 19 34.07 8.04 -54.90
CA ASP A 19 33.02 7.19 -54.33
C ASP A 19 33.46 6.13 -53.28
N ASP A 20 32.77 6.07 -52.14
CA ASP A 20 32.20 4.79 -51.70
C ASP A 20 31.07 4.96 -50.68
N ASP A 21 30.01 4.21 -50.91
CA ASP A 21 28.84 4.03 -50.08
C ASP A 21 29.18 3.30 -48.76
N ARG A 22 28.23 3.37 -47.81
CA ARG A 22 27.87 2.32 -46.83
C ARG A 22 28.56 2.29 -45.45
N PHE A 23 27.86 2.82 -44.44
CA PHE A 23 27.55 2.18 -43.13
C PHE A 23 26.59 3.14 -42.38
N ASP A 24 25.27 3.04 -42.50
CA ASP A 24 24.35 2.20 -41.70
C ASP A 24 24.69 2.10 -40.19
N ASP A 25 23.68 2.38 -39.36
CA ASP A 25 23.56 2.14 -37.92
C ASP A 25 24.66 2.64 -36.95
N LEU A 26 24.37 3.77 -36.29
CA LEU A 26 24.93 4.11 -34.97
C LEU A 26 23.98 3.55 -33.89
N PRO A 27 24.49 2.84 -32.87
CA PRO A 27 23.66 2.05 -31.96
C PRO A 27 22.99 2.94 -30.91
N GLU A 28 21.67 3.11 -31.00
CA GLU A 28 20.87 3.62 -29.88
C GLU A 28 20.63 2.54 -28.80
N ASP A 29 21.06 1.28 -29.04
CA ASP A 29 20.78 0.12 -28.20
C ASP A 29 21.71 -0.04 -26.97
N ASP A 30 22.93 0.52 -26.98
CA ASP A 30 23.90 0.29 -25.89
C ASP A 30 23.50 0.99 -24.58
N ALA A 31 22.96 2.21 -24.65
CA ALA A 31 22.52 2.94 -23.46
C ALA A 31 21.25 2.36 -22.82
N ALA A 32 20.42 1.68 -23.61
CA ALA A 32 19.22 0.99 -23.12
C ALA A 32 19.60 -0.33 -22.41
N MET A 33 20.57 -1.07 -22.95
CA MET A 33 21.11 -2.26 -22.28
C MET A 33 21.76 -1.95 -20.93
N ASP A 34 22.56 -0.88 -20.85
CA ASP A 34 23.22 -0.48 -19.59
C ASP A 34 22.21 -0.07 -18.50
N ALA A 35 21.09 0.55 -18.88
CA ALA A 35 20.03 0.93 -17.95
C ALA A 35 19.22 -0.28 -17.44
N GLU A 36 18.88 -1.22 -18.33
CA GLU A 36 18.21 -2.49 -17.99
C GLU A 36 19.09 -3.35 -17.07
N GLU A 37 20.40 -3.44 -17.34
CA GLU A 37 21.33 -4.20 -16.51
C GLU A 37 21.52 -3.55 -15.12
N ALA A 38 21.57 -2.22 -15.06
CA ALA A 38 21.60 -1.48 -13.80
C ALA A 38 20.30 -1.62 -12.98
N GLU A 39 19.13 -1.63 -13.63
CA GLU A 39 17.83 -1.85 -12.97
C GLU A 39 17.72 -3.29 -12.45
N GLY A 40 18.18 -4.27 -13.23
CA GLY A 40 18.31 -5.67 -12.80
C GLY A 40 19.22 -5.84 -11.58
N ALA A 41 20.38 -5.16 -11.58
CA ALA A 41 21.33 -5.16 -10.47
C ALA A 41 20.77 -4.47 -9.22
N MET A 42 20.08 -3.33 -9.37
CA MET A 42 19.41 -2.64 -8.28
C MET A 42 18.33 -3.53 -7.66
N GLY A 43 17.51 -4.19 -8.48
CA GLY A 43 16.51 -5.15 -8.01
C GLY A 43 17.12 -6.30 -7.21
N ALA A 44 18.26 -6.84 -7.66
CA ALA A 44 18.98 -7.90 -6.95
C ALA A 44 19.52 -7.41 -5.59
N GLY A 45 20.08 -6.21 -5.53
CA GLY A 45 20.55 -5.58 -4.29
C GLY A 45 19.42 -5.36 -3.29
N VAL A 46 18.27 -4.84 -3.75
CA VAL A 46 17.07 -4.64 -2.93
C VAL A 46 16.56 -5.97 -2.36
N ARG A 47 16.44 -7.01 -3.20
CA ARG A 47 16.01 -8.34 -2.74
C ARG A 47 16.95 -8.88 -1.67
N ARG A 48 18.26 -8.78 -1.87
CA ARG A 48 19.26 -9.23 -0.87
C ARG A 48 19.13 -8.47 0.44
N PHE A 49 18.95 -7.14 0.39
CA PHE A 49 18.74 -6.34 1.59
C PHE A 49 17.45 -6.71 2.31
N PHE A 50 16.35 -6.91 1.57
CA PHE A 50 15.06 -7.34 2.12
C PHE A 50 15.19 -8.67 2.87
N LEU A 51 15.88 -9.65 2.30
CA LEU A 51 16.14 -10.94 2.96
C LEU A 51 17.01 -10.81 4.21
N THR A 52 18.01 -9.92 4.21
CA THR A 52 18.81 -9.63 5.41
C THR A 52 17.96 -9.04 6.52
N VAL A 53 17.04 -8.11 6.21
CA VAL A 53 16.10 -7.55 7.18
C VAL A 53 15.11 -8.60 7.66
N LEU A 54 14.66 -9.51 6.78
CA LEU A 54 13.78 -10.61 7.14
C LEU A 54 14.40 -11.52 8.21
N ALA A 55 15.72 -11.74 8.18
CA ALA A 55 16.38 -12.52 9.24
C ALA A 55 16.16 -11.93 10.65
N GLY A 56 15.94 -10.61 10.76
CA GLY A 56 15.62 -9.92 12.01
C GLY A 56 14.25 -10.28 12.62
N VAL A 57 13.35 -10.90 11.84
CA VAL A 57 12.05 -11.43 12.29
C VAL A 57 12.22 -12.58 13.27
N VAL A 58 13.35 -13.31 13.24
CA VAL A 58 13.70 -14.37 14.21
C VAL A 58 14.39 -13.77 15.45
N GLY A 59 14.24 -12.46 15.65
CA GLY A 59 14.88 -11.77 16.75
C GLY A 59 14.43 -12.24 18.13
N ALA A 60 15.33 -12.18 19.12
CA ALA A 60 15.07 -12.66 20.47
C ALA A 60 14.05 -11.80 21.26
N THR A 61 13.81 -10.55 20.86
CA THR A 61 12.92 -9.63 21.57
C THR A 61 11.77 -9.18 20.67
N PRO A 62 10.55 -8.97 21.22
CA PRO A 62 9.41 -8.46 20.47
C PRO A 62 9.69 -7.15 19.73
N THR A 63 10.43 -6.23 20.36
CA THR A 63 10.81 -4.95 19.74
C THR A 63 11.71 -5.13 18.51
N MET A 64 12.60 -6.12 18.51
CA MET A 64 13.44 -6.40 17.34
C MET A 64 12.63 -7.02 16.20
N GLN A 65 11.71 -7.94 16.54
CA GLN A 65 10.80 -8.55 15.58
C GLN A 65 9.88 -7.48 14.95
N SER A 66 9.21 -6.67 15.77
CA SER A 66 8.30 -5.61 15.35
C SER A 66 9.01 -4.58 14.47
N ALA A 67 10.21 -4.11 14.87
CA ALA A 67 11.00 -3.16 14.09
C ALA A 67 11.43 -3.74 12.74
N SER A 68 11.80 -5.01 12.70
CA SER A 68 12.15 -5.72 11.45
C SER A 68 10.94 -5.79 10.52
N VAL A 69 9.76 -6.17 11.04
CA VAL A 69 8.52 -6.21 10.25
C VAL A 69 8.12 -4.82 9.73
N MET A 70 8.27 -3.77 10.54
CA MET A 70 8.02 -2.40 10.10
C MET A 70 9.00 -1.96 8.99
N ALA A 71 10.27 -2.32 9.11
CA ALA A 71 11.27 -2.05 8.06
C ALA A 71 10.94 -2.80 6.76
N LEU A 72 10.54 -4.06 6.83
CA LEU A 72 10.07 -4.83 5.66
C LEU A 72 8.87 -4.15 4.99
N ALA A 73 7.93 -3.62 5.77
CA ALA A 73 6.78 -2.90 5.24
C ALA A 73 7.21 -1.65 4.47
N ARG A 74 8.18 -0.89 5.01
CA ARG A 74 8.70 0.31 4.32
C ARG A 74 9.41 -0.06 3.02
N LEU A 75 10.23 -1.12 3.02
CA LEU A 75 10.93 -1.61 1.84
C LEU A 75 9.95 -2.09 0.77
N LEU A 76 8.94 -2.88 1.14
CA LEU A 76 7.89 -3.33 0.23
C LEU A 76 7.10 -2.15 -0.34
N TYR A 77 6.83 -1.12 0.47
CA TYR A 77 6.13 0.05 -0.03
C TYR A 77 6.94 0.77 -1.11
N GLU A 78 8.22 0.98 -0.89
CA GLU A 78 9.08 1.72 -1.81
C GLU A 78 9.41 0.90 -3.06
N PHE A 79 9.91 -0.32 -2.88
CA PHE A 79 10.49 -1.15 -3.93
C PHE A 79 9.59 -2.31 -4.37
N SER A 80 8.27 -2.09 -4.34
CA SER A 80 7.28 -3.15 -4.63
C SER A 80 7.56 -3.89 -5.94
N ALA A 81 7.95 -3.19 -7.01
CA ALA A 81 8.25 -3.80 -8.31
C ALA A 81 9.36 -4.85 -8.24
N ALA A 82 10.45 -4.54 -7.52
CA ALA A 82 11.58 -5.46 -7.35
C ALA A 82 11.29 -6.64 -6.40
N LEU A 83 10.20 -6.56 -5.62
CA LEU A 83 9.86 -7.49 -4.53
C LEU A 83 8.59 -8.30 -4.80
N VAL A 84 7.91 -8.11 -5.94
CA VAL A 84 6.63 -8.77 -6.27
C VAL A 84 6.74 -10.30 -6.18
N SER A 85 7.83 -10.89 -6.68
CA SER A 85 8.04 -12.35 -6.64
C SER A 85 8.54 -12.85 -5.28
N THR A 86 9.31 -12.04 -4.57
CA THR A 86 9.96 -12.43 -3.31
C THR A 86 9.01 -12.40 -2.12
N VAL A 87 8.17 -11.36 -2.01
CA VAL A 87 7.30 -11.18 -0.83
C VAL A 87 6.32 -12.33 -0.62
N PRO A 88 5.61 -12.85 -1.65
CA PRO A 88 4.67 -13.95 -1.48
C PRO A 88 5.26 -15.20 -0.82
N GLU A 89 6.51 -15.54 -1.13
CA GLU A 89 7.22 -16.70 -0.55
C GLU A 89 7.53 -16.51 0.94
N LEU A 90 7.56 -15.26 1.40
CA LEU A 90 8.00 -14.88 2.75
C LEU A 90 6.82 -14.52 3.66
N LEU A 91 5.62 -14.38 3.11
CA LEU A 91 4.38 -14.16 3.87
C LEU A 91 4.16 -15.18 4.99
N PRO A 92 4.42 -16.49 4.82
CA PRO A 92 4.25 -17.46 5.90
C PRO A 92 5.09 -17.15 7.14
N ALA A 93 6.31 -16.62 6.99
CA ALA A 93 7.16 -16.24 8.12
C ALA A 93 6.56 -15.08 8.92
N VAL A 94 5.94 -14.10 8.25
CA VAL A 94 5.25 -12.98 8.91
C VAL A 94 3.92 -13.44 9.52
N TYR A 95 3.21 -14.38 8.89
CA TYR A 95 1.96 -14.93 9.44
C TYR A 95 2.19 -15.71 10.73
N ALA A 96 3.27 -16.46 10.82
CA ALA A 96 3.64 -17.15 12.06
C ALA A 96 3.78 -16.18 13.25
N LEU A 97 4.25 -14.95 13.00
CA LEU A 97 4.36 -13.93 14.05
C LEU A 97 3.01 -13.42 14.57
N LEU A 98 1.93 -13.49 13.78
CA LEU A 98 0.59 -13.10 14.22
C LEU A 98 0.06 -14.02 15.33
N GLU A 99 0.64 -15.22 15.48
CA GLU A 99 0.23 -16.22 16.47
C GLU A 99 0.98 -16.11 17.79
N THR A 100 2.06 -15.31 17.86
CA THR A 100 2.94 -15.22 19.04
C THR A 100 2.27 -14.56 20.25
N GLY A 101 1.16 -13.83 20.04
CA GLY A 101 0.40 -13.16 21.09
C GLY A 101 1.00 -11.83 21.58
N ASP A 102 2.21 -11.46 21.13
CA ASP A 102 2.80 -10.17 21.49
C ASP A 102 2.13 -9.02 20.73
N ARG A 103 1.63 -8.03 21.48
CA ARG A 103 0.81 -6.94 20.93
C ARG A 103 1.59 -6.06 19.95
N GLU A 104 2.86 -5.80 20.23
CA GLU A 104 3.70 -4.96 19.38
C GLU A 104 3.99 -5.64 18.06
N VAL A 105 4.32 -6.93 18.12
CA VAL A 105 4.59 -7.77 16.95
C VAL A 105 3.34 -7.94 16.10
N VAL A 106 2.18 -8.25 16.70
CA VAL A 106 0.91 -8.39 15.97
C VAL A 106 0.52 -7.07 15.28
N LYS A 107 0.65 -5.92 15.96
CA LYS A 107 0.38 -4.60 15.36
C LYS A 107 1.29 -4.35 14.14
N ALA A 108 2.57 -4.67 14.24
CA ALA A 108 3.52 -4.56 13.12
C ALA A 108 3.13 -5.47 11.94
N CYS A 109 2.77 -6.73 12.22
CA CYS A 109 2.36 -7.70 11.19
C CYS A 109 1.07 -7.29 10.48
N LEU A 110 0.07 -6.76 11.19
CA LEU A 110 -1.15 -6.23 10.57
C LEU A 110 -0.86 -4.99 9.71
N GLY A 111 0.07 -4.13 10.13
CA GLY A 111 0.55 -3.02 9.32
C GLY A 111 1.27 -3.48 8.05
N PHE A 112 2.11 -4.51 8.14
CA PHE A 112 2.74 -5.15 6.99
C PHE A 112 1.70 -5.76 6.05
N ALA A 113 0.72 -6.50 6.57
CA ALA A 113 -0.38 -7.06 5.78
C ALA A 113 -1.18 -5.98 5.04
N LYS A 114 -1.39 -4.80 5.66
CA LYS A 114 -1.96 -3.64 4.98
C LYS A 114 -1.10 -3.18 3.80
N VAL A 115 0.22 -3.11 3.96
CA VAL A 115 1.13 -2.73 2.86
C VAL A 115 1.10 -3.75 1.74
N VAL A 116 1.11 -5.05 2.05
CA VAL A 116 0.92 -6.14 1.09
C VAL A 116 -0.37 -5.92 0.29
N ALA A 117 -1.48 -5.68 0.99
CA ALA A 117 -2.77 -5.40 0.38
C ALA A 117 -2.77 -4.11 -0.47
N VAL A 118 -1.89 -3.14 -0.21
CA VAL A 118 -1.80 -1.91 -1.02
C VAL A 118 -0.88 -2.07 -2.23
N ARG A 119 0.19 -2.85 -2.12
CA ARG A 119 1.34 -2.79 -3.05
C ARG A 119 1.50 -3.99 -3.96
N LEU A 120 1.06 -5.20 -3.56
CA LEU A 120 1.14 -6.34 -4.47
C LEU A 120 0.23 -6.14 -5.69
N PRO A 121 0.59 -6.65 -6.88
CA PRO A 121 -0.34 -6.76 -8.00
C PRO A 121 -1.61 -7.49 -7.58
N GLN A 122 -2.75 -7.13 -8.18
CA GLN A 122 -4.04 -7.69 -7.77
C GLN A 122 -4.12 -9.20 -7.98
N ALA A 123 -3.52 -9.72 -9.06
CA ALA A 123 -3.49 -11.16 -9.35
C ALA A 123 -2.75 -11.94 -8.24
N GLU A 124 -1.55 -11.49 -7.88
CA GLU A 124 -0.75 -12.07 -6.79
C GLU A 124 -1.48 -11.97 -5.44
N LEU A 125 -2.09 -10.81 -5.15
CA LEU A 125 -2.84 -10.61 -3.92
C LEU A 125 -4.05 -11.56 -3.83
N ALA A 126 -4.78 -11.72 -4.94
CA ALA A 126 -5.95 -12.59 -5.00
C ALA A 126 -5.57 -14.06 -4.77
N ALA A 127 -4.47 -14.53 -5.35
CA ALA A 127 -3.95 -15.88 -5.16
C ALA A 127 -3.59 -16.19 -3.69
N ARG A 128 -3.25 -15.16 -2.90
CA ARG A 128 -2.86 -15.31 -1.50
C ARG A 128 -3.99 -15.11 -0.49
N LEU A 129 -5.19 -14.71 -0.93
CA LEU A 129 -6.33 -14.53 -0.02
C LEU A 129 -6.63 -15.74 0.88
N PRO A 130 -6.58 -17.00 0.38
CA PRO A 130 -6.89 -18.17 1.21
C PRO A 130 -5.98 -18.33 2.43
N GLU A 131 -4.74 -17.82 2.36
CA GLU A 131 -3.78 -17.86 3.47
C GLU A 131 -3.80 -16.54 4.27
N LEU A 132 -3.82 -15.40 3.57
CA LEU A 132 -3.73 -14.07 4.16
C LEU A 132 -4.94 -13.74 5.03
N VAL A 133 -6.15 -14.05 4.57
CA VAL A 133 -7.38 -13.66 5.28
C VAL A 133 -7.50 -14.38 6.61
N PRO A 134 -7.36 -15.73 6.71
CA PRO A 134 -7.35 -16.41 8.00
C PRO A 134 -6.24 -15.92 8.93
N ALA A 135 -5.02 -15.70 8.41
CA ALA A 135 -3.90 -15.25 9.23
C ALA A 135 -4.16 -13.87 9.86
N VAL A 136 -4.71 -12.92 9.10
CA VAL A 136 -5.03 -11.56 9.58
C VAL A 136 -6.19 -11.55 10.58
N LEU A 137 -7.11 -12.50 10.48
CA LEU A 137 -8.26 -12.62 11.38
C LEU A 137 -7.96 -13.40 12.66
N LYS A 138 -6.96 -14.29 12.64
CA LYS A 138 -6.59 -15.16 13.77
C LYS A 138 -6.35 -14.42 15.09
N PRO A 139 -5.68 -13.25 15.14
CA PRO A 139 -5.56 -12.48 16.38
C PRO A 139 -6.89 -11.99 16.97
N CYS A 140 -8.01 -12.15 16.26
CA CYS A 140 -9.34 -11.77 16.70
C CYS A 140 -10.25 -12.98 17.01
N ASP A 141 -9.69 -14.19 17.12
CA ASP A 141 -10.47 -15.42 17.39
C ASP A 141 -11.06 -15.45 18.80
N ASP A 142 -10.39 -14.82 19.78
CA ASP A 142 -10.88 -14.66 21.15
C ASP A 142 -11.28 -13.21 21.48
N ASP A 143 -12.02 -13.01 22.57
CA ASP A 143 -12.58 -11.71 22.95
C ASP A 143 -11.50 -10.65 23.24
N ASP A 144 -10.36 -11.06 23.80
CA ASP A 144 -9.27 -10.18 24.19
C ASP A 144 -8.50 -9.67 22.97
N GLY A 145 -8.14 -10.57 22.07
CA GLY A 145 -7.54 -10.27 20.78
C GLY A 145 -8.49 -9.47 19.88
N PHE A 146 -9.78 -9.83 19.86
CA PHE A 146 -10.79 -9.06 19.15
C PHE A 146 -10.84 -7.61 19.66
N ALA A 147 -10.90 -7.38 20.98
CA ALA A 147 -10.91 -6.03 21.54
C ALA A 147 -9.66 -5.21 21.15
N ARG A 148 -8.49 -5.85 21.08
CA ARG A 148 -7.20 -5.18 20.81
C ARG A 148 -6.92 -4.92 19.34
N PHE A 149 -7.36 -5.80 18.44
CA PHE A 149 -6.89 -5.79 17.05
C PHE A 149 -8.00 -5.59 16.01
N LYS A 150 -9.29 -5.69 16.40
CA LYS A 150 -10.44 -5.58 15.46
C LYS A 150 -10.35 -4.38 14.53
N SER A 151 -10.05 -3.19 15.05
CA SER A 151 -10.01 -1.97 14.24
C SER A 151 -8.91 -2.04 13.18
N LYS A 152 -7.73 -2.55 13.54
CA LYS A 152 -6.60 -2.74 12.62
C LYS A 152 -6.87 -3.84 11.59
N THR A 153 -7.38 -4.98 12.04
CA THR A 153 -7.79 -6.11 11.20
C THR A 153 -8.86 -5.67 10.20
N ARG A 154 -9.86 -4.90 10.63
CA ARG A 154 -10.90 -4.35 9.76
C ARG A 154 -10.30 -3.48 8.65
N VAL A 155 -9.33 -2.61 8.95
CA VAL A 155 -8.68 -1.75 7.94
C VAL A 155 -7.98 -2.59 6.86
N VAL A 156 -7.32 -3.70 7.25
CA VAL A 156 -6.72 -4.63 6.29
C VAL A 156 -7.81 -5.29 5.44
N MET A 157 -8.86 -5.83 6.07
CA MET A 157 -9.98 -6.50 5.39
C MET A 157 -10.70 -5.57 4.41
N GLU A 158 -10.96 -4.31 4.77
CA GLU A 158 -11.53 -3.31 3.87
C GLU A 158 -10.64 -3.07 2.65
N ARG A 159 -9.32 -3.06 2.84
CA ARG A 159 -8.39 -2.88 1.73
C ARG A 159 -8.39 -4.08 0.78
N LEU A 160 -8.46 -5.29 1.32
CA LEU A 160 -8.58 -6.52 0.53
C LEU A 160 -9.87 -6.53 -0.28
N VAL A 161 -11.01 -6.22 0.35
CA VAL A 161 -12.32 -6.14 -0.31
C VAL A 161 -12.32 -5.12 -1.44
N LYS A 162 -11.74 -3.93 -1.22
CA LYS A 162 -11.66 -2.88 -2.25
C LYS A 162 -10.84 -3.29 -3.48
N ARG A 163 -9.89 -4.22 -3.33
CA ARG A 163 -8.99 -4.63 -4.42
C ARG A 163 -9.38 -5.95 -5.07
N CYS A 164 -9.83 -6.92 -4.30
CA CYS A 164 -10.15 -8.26 -4.79
C CYS A 164 -11.66 -8.52 -4.90
N GLY A 165 -12.47 -7.58 -4.42
CA GLY A 165 -13.92 -7.71 -4.37
C GLY A 165 -14.42 -8.45 -3.13
N TRP A 166 -15.70 -8.25 -2.82
CA TRP A 166 -16.35 -8.85 -1.66
C TRP A 166 -16.36 -10.37 -1.70
N LYS A 167 -16.73 -10.96 -2.85
CA LYS A 167 -16.90 -12.41 -2.98
C LYS A 167 -15.61 -13.18 -2.67
N ALA A 168 -14.49 -12.78 -3.28
CA ALA A 168 -13.21 -13.45 -3.08
C ALA A 168 -12.74 -13.42 -1.62
N VAL A 169 -12.97 -12.31 -0.91
CA VAL A 169 -12.64 -12.20 0.51
C VAL A 169 -13.60 -13.01 1.38
N GLU A 170 -14.90 -13.00 1.04
CA GLU A 170 -15.92 -13.80 1.73
C GLU A 170 -15.64 -15.30 1.62
N ASP A 171 -15.27 -15.78 0.43
CA ASP A 171 -14.91 -17.19 0.18
C ASP A 171 -13.66 -17.64 0.98
N ALA A 172 -12.73 -16.72 1.24
CA ALA A 172 -11.52 -16.98 2.04
C ALA A 172 -11.71 -16.74 3.56
N THR A 173 -12.85 -16.20 3.98
CA THR A 173 -13.08 -15.83 5.39
C THR A 173 -13.61 -17.03 6.19
N PRO A 174 -12.95 -17.40 7.31
CA PRO A 174 -13.48 -18.44 8.20
C PRO A 174 -14.88 -18.08 8.74
N ALA A 175 -15.75 -19.07 8.90
CA ALA A 175 -17.13 -18.87 9.33
C ALA A 175 -17.27 -18.10 10.66
N LEU A 176 -16.28 -18.24 11.56
CA LEU A 176 -16.18 -17.51 12.83
C LEU A 176 -16.31 -15.99 12.63
N HIS A 177 -15.70 -15.47 11.56
CA HIS A 177 -15.57 -14.03 11.29
C HIS A 177 -16.61 -13.48 10.31
N ALA A 178 -17.58 -14.28 9.86
CA ALA A 178 -18.58 -13.86 8.87
C ALA A 178 -19.37 -12.60 9.30
N LYS A 179 -19.63 -12.43 10.61
CA LYS A 179 -20.32 -11.25 11.15
C LYS A 179 -19.54 -9.94 10.92
N LEU A 180 -18.21 -10.00 10.90
CA LEU A 180 -17.35 -8.83 10.64
C LEU A 180 -17.61 -8.29 9.23
N LEU A 181 -17.65 -9.18 8.22
CA LEU A 181 -17.92 -8.78 6.83
C LEU A 181 -19.33 -8.20 6.66
N GLN A 182 -20.33 -8.79 7.30
CA GLN A 182 -21.69 -8.25 7.28
C GLN A 182 -21.76 -6.84 7.87
N HIS A 183 -21.05 -6.60 8.98
CA HIS A 183 -20.94 -5.28 9.58
C HIS A 183 -20.25 -4.29 8.63
N MET A 184 -19.11 -4.67 8.06
CA MET A 184 -18.37 -3.84 7.10
C MET A 184 -19.24 -3.45 5.88
N ARG A 185 -20.01 -4.38 5.30
CA ARG A 185 -20.88 -4.11 4.15
C ARG A 185 -22.00 -3.11 4.50
N ARG A 186 -22.56 -3.20 5.71
CA ARG A 186 -23.55 -2.25 6.22
C ARG A 186 -22.95 -0.86 6.44
N GLU A 187 -21.76 -0.79 7.01
CA GLU A 187 -21.04 0.47 7.24
C GLU A 187 -20.64 1.15 5.93
N GLU A 188 -20.18 0.40 4.93
CA GLU A 188 -19.88 0.94 3.60
C GLU A 188 -21.14 1.57 2.97
N THR A 189 -22.27 0.86 3.00
CA THR A 189 -23.56 1.37 2.49
C THR A 189 -24.00 2.66 3.20
N ARG A 190 -23.83 2.73 4.54
CA ARG A 190 -24.17 3.93 5.32
C ARG A 190 -23.25 5.10 4.99
N SER A 191 -21.95 4.84 4.88
CA SER A 191 -20.93 5.85 4.51
C SER A 191 -21.22 6.43 3.12
N GLU A 192 -21.55 5.58 2.15
CA GLU A 192 -21.94 6.01 0.81
C GLU A 192 -23.21 6.86 0.80
N ARG A 193 -24.24 6.45 1.55
CA ARG A 193 -25.48 7.25 1.70
C ARG A 193 -25.18 8.61 2.31
N ARG A 194 -24.35 8.67 3.35
CA ARG A 194 -23.93 9.92 4.00
C ARG A 194 -23.15 10.81 3.05
N ARG A 195 -22.23 10.24 2.26
CA ARG A 195 -21.46 10.97 1.23
C ARG A 195 -22.38 11.54 0.14
N LYS A 196 -23.35 10.77 -0.34
CA LYS A 196 -24.33 11.22 -1.35
C LYS A 196 -25.24 12.33 -0.79
N ALA A 197 -25.70 12.21 0.45
CA ALA A 197 -26.51 13.23 1.12
C ALA A 197 -25.73 14.55 1.34
N SER A 198 -24.43 14.47 1.67
CA SER A 198 -23.59 15.68 1.82
C SER A 198 -23.32 16.40 0.50
N VAL A 199 -23.24 15.68 -0.62
CA VAL A 199 -23.06 16.28 -1.96
C VAL A 199 -24.35 16.95 -2.44
N ALA A 200 -25.50 16.33 -2.21
CA ALA A 200 -26.80 16.92 -2.56
C ALA A 200 -27.15 18.15 -1.67
N GLY A 201 -26.66 18.22 -0.43
CA GLY A 201 -26.86 19.36 0.47
C GLY A 201 -25.98 20.58 0.18
N SER A 202 -24.90 20.42 -0.61
CA SER A 202 -24.00 21.53 -0.96
C SER A 202 -24.49 22.41 -2.13
N GLU A 203 -25.55 22.02 -2.84
CA GLU A 203 -26.11 22.81 -3.96
C GLU A 203 -27.12 23.88 -3.52
N PHE A 204 -27.57 23.92 -2.24
CA PHE A 204 -28.62 24.86 -1.80
C PHE A 204 -28.33 25.60 -0.48
N GLY A 205 -27.12 25.53 0.08
CA GLY A 205 -26.86 26.10 1.41
C GLY A 205 -25.47 26.70 1.55
N GLY A 206 -25.36 28.02 1.37
CA GLY A 206 -24.22 28.80 1.83
C GLY A 206 -24.11 28.74 3.35
N GLY A 207 -23.40 27.74 3.87
CA GLY A 207 -23.25 27.50 5.30
C GLY A 207 -21.86 26.95 5.60
N LYS A 208 -20.92 27.88 5.84
CA LYS A 208 -19.56 27.69 6.40
C LYS A 208 -19.05 26.25 6.33
N ALA A 209 -18.45 25.92 5.18
CA ALA A 209 -17.41 24.91 5.13
C ALA A 209 -16.47 25.17 6.31
N ARG A 210 -16.40 24.23 7.27
CA ARG A 210 -15.22 24.13 8.11
C ARG A 210 -14.10 23.85 7.12
N THR A 211 -13.39 24.90 6.76
CA THR A 211 -12.32 24.84 5.80
C THR A 211 -11.33 23.79 6.29
N GLU A 212 -10.99 22.86 5.41
CA GLU A 212 -9.76 22.06 5.46
C GLU A 212 -8.48 22.91 5.55
N ALA A 213 -8.61 24.24 5.63
CA ALA A 213 -7.55 25.18 5.98
C ALA A 213 -6.96 24.97 7.39
N GLY A 214 -7.64 24.24 8.29
CA GLY A 214 -7.08 23.87 9.61
C GLY A 214 -6.09 22.69 9.59
N ARG A 215 -6.00 21.93 8.49
CA ARG A 215 -5.01 20.83 8.32
C ARG A 215 -3.97 21.12 7.24
N SER A 216 -3.97 22.34 6.71
CA SER A 216 -3.17 22.73 5.55
C SER A 216 -2.26 23.92 5.86
N ALA A 217 -1.32 23.72 6.79
CA ALA A 217 -0.22 24.67 7.02
C ALA A 217 1.16 24.01 7.20
N ARG A 218 1.31 22.70 6.93
CA ARG A 218 2.60 21.98 7.07
C ARG A 218 2.90 20.95 5.96
N THR A 219 2.33 21.10 4.77
CA THR A 219 2.40 20.06 3.72
C THR A 219 3.20 20.48 2.49
N GLY A 220 4.36 21.10 2.69
CA GLY A 220 5.42 21.05 1.68
C GLY A 220 6.30 19.85 2.00
N ARG A 221 6.28 18.79 1.18
CA ARG A 221 6.92 17.46 1.38
C ARG A 221 6.32 16.60 2.49
N ARG A 222 5.10 16.07 2.33
CA ARG A 222 4.79 14.77 2.94
C ARG A 222 5.15 13.68 1.93
N SER A 223 5.95 12.71 2.34
CA SER A 223 6.17 11.48 1.56
C SER A 223 4.83 10.78 1.32
N ALA A 224 4.70 10.06 0.20
CA ALA A 224 3.54 9.20 -0.05
C ALA A 224 3.35 8.14 1.06
N TRP A 225 4.45 7.76 1.72
CA TRP A 225 4.44 6.99 2.95
C TRP A 225 4.08 7.84 4.17
N ASN A 226 3.06 7.39 4.90
CA ASN A 226 2.72 7.88 6.22
C ASN A 226 2.68 6.71 7.21
N ASP A 227 3.70 6.63 8.06
CA ASP A 227 3.86 5.58 9.06
C ASP A 227 2.66 5.49 10.02
N GLN A 228 2.09 6.65 10.39
CA GLN A 228 0.94 6.71 11.30
C GLN A 228 -0.32 6.07 10.68
N ASP A 229 -0.51 6.22 9.36
CA ASP A 229 -1.64 5.59 8.68
C ASP A 229 -1.47 4.07 8.61
N VAL A 230 -0.24 3.56 8.58
CA VAL A 230 0.06 2.13 8.48
C VAL A 230 0.05 1.48 9.86
N PHE A 231 0.75 2.04 10.85
CA PHE A 231 1.01 1.42 12.15
C PHE A 231 0.25 2.04 13.33
N SER A 232 -0.10 3.32 13.30
CA SER A 232 -0.77 4.02 14.42
C SER A 232 -2.30 4.00 14.39
N GLY A 233 -2.87 2.91 13.87
CA GLY A 233 -4.31 2.79 13.68
C GLY A 233 -5.05 2.56 14.99
N ASP A 234 -5.54 3.67 15.58
CA ASP A 234 -6.77 3.81 16.37
C ASP A 234 -6.85 2.97 17.67
N ASP A 235 -6.07 3.35 18.69
CA ASP A 235 -6.28 2.93 20.09
C ASP A 235 -7.47 3.69 20.74
N ASP A 236 -8.57 3.91 19.98
CA ASP A 236 -9.76 4.68 20.41
C ASP A 236 -10.97 3.76 20.72
N ASP A 237 -10.72 2.52 21.12
CA ASP A 237 -11.71 1.61 21.70
C ASP A 237 -11.32 1.24 23.15
N GLU A 238 -11.13 2.26 24.01
CA GLU A 238 -11.47 2.05 25.42
C GLU A 238 -12.98 1.78 25.51
N PRO A 239 -13.43 0.82 26.34
CA PRO A 239 -14.85 0.55 26.47
C PRO A 239 -15.51 1.78 27.09
N ARG A 240 -16.19 2.58 26.26
CA ARG A 240 -17.17 3.56 26.76
C ARG A 240 -18.23 2.78 27.50
N GLY A 241 -18.04 2.70 28.82
CA GLY A 241 -18.95 2.09 29.75
C GLY A 241 -20.36 2.57 29.45
N LEU A 242 -21.29 1.63 29.48
CA LEU A 242 -22.73 1.81 29.36
C LEU A 242 -23.23 2.77 30.46
N ALA A 243 -23.01 4.07 30.29
CA ALA A 243 -23.67 5.10 31.09
C ALA A 243 -25.09 5.24 30.56
N ARG A 244 -26.00 4.53 31.24
CA ARG A 244 -27.45 4.62 31.17
C ARG A 244 -27.94 6.03 30.86
N GLY A 245 -28.89 6.10 29.95
CA GLY A 245 -29.49 7.34 29.49
C GLY A 245 -30.09 8.18 30.62
N ALA A 246 -29.71 9.45 30.64
CA ALA A 246 -30.54 10.52 31.16
C ALA A 246 -31.22 11.17 29.95
N ARG A 247 -32.51 10.86 29.78
CA ARG A 247 -33.39 11.57 28.85
C ARG A 247 -33.55 13.00 29.41
N SER A 248 -32.95 14.00 28.77
CA SER A 248 -33.30 15.39 29.03
C SER A 248 -34.64 15.69 28.34
N ALA A 249 -35.69 15.76 29.15
CA ALA A 249 -36.98 16.29 28.75
C ALA A 249 -36.82 17.78 28.44
N ALA A 250 -37.13 18.15 27.20
CA ALA A 250 -37.28 19.54 26.79
C ALA A 250 -38.77 19.90 26.75
N GLY A 251 -39.14 20.93 27.52
CA GLY A 251 -40.15 21.92 27.13
C GLY A 251 -41.61 21.69 27.55
N GLY A 252 -42.14 22.62 28.34
CA GLY A 252 -43.59 22.82 28.51
C GLY A 252 -43.92 23.89 29.54
N LYS A 253 -44.14 25.14 29.07
CA LYS A 253 -44.62 26.30 29.84
C LYS A 253 -46.12 26.17 30.17
N GLY A 254 -46.56 26.83 31.24
CA GLY A 254 -47.97 27.22 31.51
C GLY A 254 -48.37 26.91 32.95
N ALA A 255 -48.43 27.89 33.86
CA ALA A 255 -49.49 28.87 34.10
C ALA A 255 -50.47 28.41 35.22
N TYR A 256 -50.99 29.41 35.95
CA TYR A 256 -52.06 29.47 36.96
C TYR A 256 -51.83 28.99 38.42
N SER A 257 -52.00 29.97 39.32
CA SER A 257 -52.19 29.94 40.78
C SER A 257 -53.55 29.37 41.23
N ILE A 258 -53.73 29.31 42.56
CA ILE A 258 -54.94 29.15 43.40
C ILE A 258 -55.19 27.67 43.79
N ALA A 259 -55.38 27.28 45.06
CA ALA A 259 -55.71 27.98 46.32
C ALA A 259 -54.90 27.39 47.49
#